data_AF-A0A3D0SF17-F1
#
_entry.id   AF-A0A3D0SF17-F1
#
_cell.length_a   1.000
_cell.length_b   1.000
_cell.length_c   1.000
_cell.angle_alpha   90.00
_cell.angle_beta   90.00
_cell.angle_gamma   90.00
#
_symmetry.space_group_name_H-M   'P 1'
#
loop_
_entity.id
_entity.type
_entity.pdbx_description
1 polymer ?
#
loop_
_entity_poly.entity_id
_entity_poly.type
_entity_poly.pdbx_seq_one_letter_code
_entity_poly.pdbx_strand_id
1 'polypeptide(L)'
;MIDTILITLAALALLGVMFEEVLHINKAKITLFFGTLAWIILFISADSPASTDAVNEGLLHNITEISTLWLFLVAAMTFVAYLNRKGLIANMLNLVMPTNISLKKLMLITALFSFCFSSLADNITATLVSIAMV
;
A
#
# COMPACT_ATOMS: atom_id res chain seq x y z
N MET A 1 21.19 -21.45 9.44
CA MET A 1 20.27 -21.45 10.60
C MET A 1 19.55 -20.12 10.74
N ILE A 2 20.26 -18.99 10.64
CA ILE A 2 19.67 -17.64 10.66
C ILE A 2 18.61 -17.48 9.57
N ASP A 3 18.87 -17.91 8.34
CA ASP A 3 17.89 -17.81 7.24
C ASP A 3 16.56 -18.50 7.56
N THR A 4 16.61 -19.68 8.19
CA THR A 4 15.41 -20.40 8.63
C THR A 4 14.62 -19.60 9.67
N ILE A 5 15.31 -18.93 10.60
CA ILE A 5 14.69 -18.06 11.61
C ILE A 5 14.02 -16.86 10.91
N LEU A 6 14.71 -16.22 9.97
CA LEU A 6 14.19 -15.06 9.24
C LEU A 6 12.97 -15.42 8.39
N ILE A 7 13.01 -16.56 7.68
CA ILE A 7 11.87 -17.07 6.90
C ILE A 7 10.69 -17.38 7.83
N THR A 8 10.95 -17.96 9.01
CA THR A 8 9.91 -18.25 9.99
C THR A 8 9.27 -16.96 10.52
N LEU A 9 10.07 -15.93 10.81
CA LEU A 9 9.58 -14.61 11.22
C LEU A 9 8.76 -13.94 10.11
N ALA A 10 9.20 -14.03 8.85
CA ALA A 10 8.46 -13.51 7.71
C ALA A 10 7.11 -14.22 7.53
N ALA A 11 7.07 -15.55 7.68
CA ALA A 11 5.84 -16.33 7.65
C ALA A 11 4.89 -15.94 8.78
N LEU A 12 5.40 -15.77 10.01
CA LEU A 12 4.60 -15.29 11.15
C LEU A 12 4.06 -13.88 10.95
N ALA A 13 4.86 -12.98 10.37
CA ALA A 13 4.42 -11.63 10.02
C ALA A 13 3.25 -11.68 9.02
N LEU A 14 3.38 -12.49 7.96
CA LEU A 14 2.32 -12.67 6.96
C LEU A 14 1.06 -13.28 7.56
N LEU A 15 1.18 -14.30 8.40
CA LEU A 15 0.05 -14.88 9.12
C LEU A 15 -0.61 -13.83 10.00
N GLY A 16 0.16 -13.05 10.75
CA GLY A 16 -0.36 -11.99 11.59
C GLY A 16 -1.13 -10.92 10.81
N VAL A 17 -0.66 -10.54 9.62
CA VAL A 17 -1.38 -9.63 8.72
C VAL A 17 -2.69 -10.27 8.23
N MET A 18 -2.70 -11.55 7.87
CA MET A 18 -3.92 -12.24 7.43
C MET A 18 -4.95 -12.38 8.55
N PHE A 19 -4.50 -12.59 9.80
CA PHE A 19 -5.38 -12.74 10.97
C PHE A 19 -5.65 -11.41 11.70
N GLU A 20 -5.38 -10.26 11.08
CA GLU A 20 -5.64 -8.93 11.67
C GLU A 20 -7.06 -8.81 12.24
N GLU A 21 -8.07 -9.32 11.52
CA GLU A 21 -9.47 -9.27 11.95
C GLU A 21 -9.74 -10.05 13.24
N VAL A 22 -8.99 -11.13 13.49
CA VAL A 22 -9.12 -11.99 14.66
C VAL A 22 -8.26 -11.47 15.83
N LEU A 23 -7.07 -10.95 15.52
CA LEU A 23 -6.11 -10.46 16.52
C LEU A 23 -6.38 -9.02 16.96
N HIS A 24 -7.14 -8.25 16.19
CA HIS A 24 -7.39 -6.81 16.39
C HIS A 24 -6.10 -5.97 16.52
N ILE A 25 -4.99 -6.44 15.95
CA ILE A 25 -3.72 -5.72 15.88
C ILE A 25 -3.53 -5.23 14.44
N ASN A 26 -3.36 -3.91 14.30
CA ASN A 26 -3.11 -3.28 13.00
C ASN A 26 -1.97 -3.97 12.24
N LYS A 27 -2.21 -4.34 10.98
CA LYS A 27 -1.21 -4.97 10.09
C LYS A 27 0.14 -4.26 10.06
N ALA A 28 0.17 -2.93 10.06
CA ALA A 28 1.41 -2.16 10.05
C ALA A 28 2.23 -2.40 11.34
N LYS A 29 1.57 -2.52 12.50
CA LYS A 29 2.24 -2.82 13.77
C LYS A 29 2.87 -4.20 13.75
N ILE A 30 2.16 -5.20 13.23
CA ILE A 30 2.64 -6.59 13.11
C ILE A 30 3.87 -6.63 12.19
N THR A 31 3.74 -6.09 10.98
CA THR A 31 4.82 -6.10 9.98
C THR A 31 6.05 -5.36 10.48
N LEU A 32 5.88 -4.19 11.11
CA LEU A 32 6.99 -3.41 11.64
C LEU A 32 7.68 -4.14 12.80
N PHE A 33 6.92 -4.77 13.70
CA PHE A 33 7.49 -5.56 14.79
C PHE A 33 8.35 -6.72 14.28
N PHE A 34 7.82 -7.57 13.40
CA PHE A 34 8.59 -8.71 12.87
C PHE A 34 9.75 -8.27 11.96
N GLY A 35 9.56 -7.21 11.17
CA GLY A 35 10.62 -6.66 10.31
C GLY A 35 11.77 -6.06 11.11
N THR A 36 11.49 -5.27 12.16
CA THR A 36 12.52 -4.75 13.05
C THR A 36 13.24 -5.86 13.82
N LEU A 37 12.51 -6.88 14.28
CA LEU A 37 13.10 -8.04 14.93
C LEU A 37 14.05 -8.81 13.98
N ALA A 38 13.68 -8.96 12.71
CA ALA A 38 14.54 -9.58 11.69
C ALA A 38 15.85 -8.80 11.49
N TRP A 39 15.78 -7.47 11.40
CA TRP A 39 16.96 -6.61 11.30
C TRP A 39 17.86 -6.67 12.55
N ILE A 40 17.27 -6.71 13.76
CA ILE A 40 18.01 -6.88 15.01
C ILE A 40 18.77 -8.21 15.01
N ILE A 41 18.12 -9.30 14.61
CA ILE A 41 18.74 -10.63 14.53
C ILE A 41 19.89 -10.64 13.52
N LEU A 42 19.71 -10.02 12.34
CA LEU A 42 20.78 -9.87 11.35
C LEU A 42 21.97 -9.07 11.89
N PHE A 43 21.71 -7.98 12.61
CA PHE A 43 22.77 -7.15 13.18
C PHE A 43 23.56 -7.88 14.27
N ILE A 44 22.88 -8.60 15.17
CA ILE A 44 23.53 -9.39 16.24
C ILE A 44 24.33 -10.57 15.67
N SER A 45 23.89 -11.12 14.55
CA SER A 45 24.54 -12.27 13.90
C SER A 45 25.72 -11.89 12.99
N ALA A 46 26.05 -10.60 12.89
CA ALA A 46 27.17 -10.15 12.09
C ALA A 46 28.50 -10.39 12.82
N ASP A 47 29.31 -11.31 12.31
CA ASP A 47 30.56 -11.75 12.96
C ASP A 47 31.79 -10.86 12.64
N SER A 48 31.66 -9.92 11.70
CA SER A 48 32.74 -9.05 11.24
C SER A 48 32.27 -7.61 11.02
N PRO A 49 33.17 -6.60 11.13
CA PRO A 49 32.85 -5.22 10.79
C PRO A 49 32.26 -5.08 9.38
N ALA A 50 32.83 -5.80 8.40
CA ALA A 50 32.34 -5.79 7.02
C ALA A 50 30.91 -6.36 6.88
N SER A 51 30.56 -7.39 7.64
CA SER A 51 29.18 -7.91 7.67
C SER A 51 28.20 -6.96 8.36
N THR A 52 28.64 -6.25 9.41
CA THR A 52 27.82 -5.23 10.07
C THR A 52 27.53 -4.07 9.13
N ASP A 53 28.53 -3.63 8.36
CA ASP A 53 28.37 -2.58 7.36
C ASP A 53 27.40 -3.01 6.25
N ALA A 54 27.50 -4.25 5.76
CA ALA A 54 26.58 -4.78 4.76
C ALA A 54 25.11 -4.85 5.27
N VAL A 55 24.90 -5.23 6.54
CA VAL A 55 23.57 -5.21 7.16
C VAL A 55 23.04 -3.79 7.29
N ASN A 56 23.89 -2.83 7.66
CA ASN A 56 23.52 -1.42 7.77
C ASN A 56 23.15 -0.81 6.41
N GLU A 57 23.94 -1.07 5.37
CA GLU A 57 23.62 -0.64 4.00
C GLU A 57 22.27 -1.23 3.53
N GLY A 58 22.03 -2.52 3.78
CA GLY A 58 20.76 -3.17 3.47
C GLY A 58 19.56 -2.55 4.19
N LEU A 59 19.72 -2.24 5.48
CA LEU A 59 18.67 -1.57 6.28
C LEU A 59 18.38 -0.16 5.74
N LEU A 60 19.43 0.62 5.47
CA LEU A 60 19.30 1.97 4.92
C LEU A 60 18.63 1.97 3.54
N HIS A 61 18.99 1.01 2.69
CA HIS A 61 18.34 0.83 1.39
C HIS A 61 16.84 0.55 1.56
N ASN A 62 16.47 -0.37 2.45
CA ASN A 62 15.08 -0.74 2.71
C ASN A 62 14.26 0.43 3.29
N ILE A 63 14.81 1.14 4.29
CA ILE A 63 14.14 2.32 4.87
C ILE A 63 13.97 3.41 3.82
N THR A 64 14.97 3.62 2.95
CA THR A 64 14.90 4.61 1.88
C THR A 64 13.79 4.25 0.89
N GLU A 65 13.70 3.00 0.45
CA GLU A 65 12.64 2.53 -0.44
C GLU A 65 11.25 2.72 0.19
N ILE A 66 11.07 2.29 1.44
CA ILE A 66 9.82 2.46 2.18
C ILE A 66 9.47 3.95 2.33
N SER A 67 10.46 4.79 2.62
CA SER A 67 10.25 6.23 2.80
C SER A 67 9.86 6.91 1.49
N THR A 68 10.50 6.53 0.37
CA THR A 68 10.16 7.02 -0.97
C THR A 68 8.74 6.63 -1.35
N LEU A 69 8.36 5.37 -1.15
CA LEU A 69 6.99 4.91 -1.39
C LEU A 69 6.02 5.65 -0.47
N TRP A 70 6.31 5.76 0.83
CA TRP A 70 5.45 6.46 1.77
C TRP A 70 5.23 7.93 1.38
N LEU A 71 6.30 8.67 1.05
CA LEU A 71 6.20 10.06 0.59
C LEU A 71 5.38 10.17 -0.71
N PHE A 72 5.60 9.26 -1.66
CA PHE A 72 4.84 9.20 -2.91
C PHE A 72 3.35 8.96 -2.65
N LEU A 73 3.01 7.93 -1.87
CA LEU A 73 1.62 7.57 -1.53
C LEU A 73 0.94 8.69 -0.74
N VAL A 74 1.61 9.30 0.23
CA VAL A 74 1.06 10.42 1.01
C VAL A 74 0.76 11.62 0.10
N ALA A 75 1.68 11.99 -0.79
CA ALA A 75 1.46 13.06 -1.75
C ALA A 75 0.31 12.72 -2.71
N ALA A 76 0.28 11.50 -3.26
CA ALA A 76 -0.74 11.04 -4.18
C ALA A 76 -2.13 11.00 -3.54
N MET A 77 -2.28 10.35 -2.38
CA MET A 77 -3.55 10.30 -1.65
C MET A 77 -4.05 11.69 -1.25
N THR A 78 -3.14 12.57 -0.81
CA THR A 78 -3.51 13.96 -0.46
C THR A 78 -3.98 14.74 -1.68
N PHE A 79 -3.29 14.58 -2.82
CA PHE A 79 -3.68 15.19 -4.08
C PHE A 79 -5.08 14.74 -4.51
N VAL A 80 -5.38 13.44 -4.48
CA VAL A 80 -6.71 12.99 -4.89
C VAL A 80 -7.79 13.37 -3.87
N ALA A 81 -7.50 13.32 -2.57
CA ALA A 81 -8.40 13.82 -1.55
C ALA A 81 -8.75 15.31 -1.80
N TYR A 82 -7.77 16.12 -2.20
CA TYR A 82 -8.00 17.52 -2.58
C TYR A 82 -8.89 17.67 -3.82
N LEU A 83 -8.62 16.92 -4.91
CA LEU A 83 -9.46 16.95 -6.11
C LEU A 83 -10.91 16.54 -5.81
N ASN A 84 -11.09 15.53 -4.98
CA ASN A 84 -12.41 15.09 -4.53
C ASN A 84 -13.12 16.20 -3.74
N ARG A 85 -12.41 16.86 -2.81
CA ARG A 85 -12.96 17.96 -2.00
C ARG A 85 -13.35 19.19 -2.82
N LYS A 86 -12.70 19.41 -3.97
CA LYS A 86 -13.05 20.46 -4.93
C LYS A 86 -14.20 20.10 -5.88
N GLY A 87 -14.76 18.90 -5.77
CA GLY A 87 -15.82 18.43 -6.66
C GLY A 87 -15.36 18.22 -8.10
N LEU A 88 -14.06 18.26 -8.39
CA LEU A 88 -13.53 18.08 -9.75
C LEU A 88 -13.85 16.69 -10.27
N ILE A 89 -13.75 15.69 -9.41
CA ILE A 89 -14.07 14.31 -9.72
C ILE A 89 -15.56 14.18 -10.08
N ALA A 90 -16.46 14.69 -9.21
CA ALA A 90 -17.90 14.66 -9.47
C ALA A 90 -18.31 15.44 -10.73
N ASN A 91 -17.70 16.60 -10.97
CA ASN A 91 -17.97 17.41 -12.16
C ASN A 91 -17.47 16.73 -13.45
N MET A 92 -16.30 16.09 -13.43
CA MET A 92 -15.80 15.30 -14.56
C MET A 92 -16.73 14.12 -14.85
N LEU A 93 -17.19 13.42 -13.81
CA LEU A 93 -18.13 12.32 -13.96
C LEU A 93 -19.47 12.76 -14.55
N ASN A 94 -20.03 13.89 -14.07
CA ASN A 94 -21.27 14.44 -14.60
C ASN A 94 -21.15 14.89 -16.07
N LEU A 95 -19.96 15.31 -16.51
CA LEU A 95 -19.71 15.69 -17.90
C LEU A 95 -19.57 14.47 -18.83
N VAL A 96 -19.04 13.36 -18.31
CA VAL A 96 -18.79 12.13 -19.06
C VAL A 96 -20.00 11.19 -19.03
N MET A 97 -20.85 11.26 -18.00
CA MET A 97 -22.02 10.39 -17.87
C MET A 97 -23.17 10.80 -18.82
N PRO A 98 -23.63 9.89 -19.71
CA PRO A 98 -24.79 10.14 -20.53
C PRO A 98 -26.09 10.01 -19.73
N THR A 99 -27.07 10.88 -20.02
CA THR A 99 -28.32 11.07 -19.26
C THR A 99 -29.26 9.85 -19.19
N ASN A 100 -29.09 8.87 -20.08
CA ASN A 100 -29.87 7.63 -20.11
C ASN A 100 -28.98 6.44 -20.49
N ILE A 101 -28.37 5.78 -19.50
CA ILE A 101 -27.50 4.62 -19.71
C ILE A 101 -28.11 3.36 -19.11
N SER A 102 -27.95 2.21 -19.78
CA SER A 102 -28.34 0.92 -19.20
C SER A 102 -27.30 0.44 -18.19
N LEU A 103 -27.75 -0.26 -17.13
CA LEU A 103 -26.89 -0.76 -16.04
C LEU A 103 -25.65 -1.52 -16.53
N LYS A 104 -25.79 -2.33 -17.59
CA LYS A 104 -24.66 -3.09 -18.19
C LYS A 104 -23.59 -2.16 -18.78
N LYS A 105 -24.00 -1.07 -19.44
CA LYS A 105 -23.07 -0.10 -20.01
C LYS A 105 -22.43 0.76 -18.91
N LEU A 106 -23.19 1.11 -17.87
CA LEU A 106 -22.66 1.82 -16.70
C LEU A 106 -21.53 1.03 -16.05
N MET A 107 -21.76 -0.24 -15.70
CA MET A 107 -20.73 -1.10 -15.09
C MET A 107 -19.47 -1.21 -15.96
N LEU A 108 -19.61 -1.30 -17.28
CA LEU A 108 -18.46 -1.42 -18.19
C LEU A 108 -17.65 -0.12 -18.26
N ILE A 109 -18.32 1.04 -18.27
CA ILE A 109 -17.66 2.35 -18.21
C ILE A 109 -16.98 2.54 -16.86
N THR A 110 -17.64 2.23 -15.75
CA THR A 110 -17.06 2.33 -14.39
C THR A 110 -15.85 1.41 -14.25
N ALA A 111 -15.92 0.17 -14.75
CA ALA A 111 -14.80 -0.76 -14.72
C ALA A 111 -13.61 -0.27 -15.54
N LEU A 112 -13.85 0.22 -16.77
CA LEU A 112 -12.79 0.76 -17.62
C LEU A 112 -12.17 2.04 -17.03
N PHE A 113 -13.01 2.93 -16.51
CA PHE A 113 -12.57 4.15 -15.84
C PHE A 113 -11.73 3.82 -14.60
N SER A 114 -12.24 2.94 -13.72
CA SER A 114 -11.55 2.49 -12.51
C SER A 114 -10.23 1.81 -12.83
N PHE A 115 -10.19 0.97 -13.86
CA PHE A 115 -8.97 0.33 -14.35
C PHE A 115 -7.91 1.35 -14.79
N CYS A 116 -8.28 2.32 -15.63
CA CYS A 116 -7.34 3.36 -16.09
C CYS A 116 -6.89 4.27 -14.93
N PHE A 117 -7.84 4.66 -14.07
CA PHE A 117 -7.59 5.57 -12.95
C PHE A 117 -6.79 4.93 -11.81
N SER A 118 -6.86 3.60 -11.66
CA SER A 118 -6.08 2.83 -10.68
C SER A 118 -4.57 2.93 -10.92
N SER A 119 -4.11 3.24 -12.15
CA SER A 119 -2.68 3.51 -12.38
C SER A 119 -2.23 4.88 -11.85
N LEU A 120 -3.18 5.79 -11.62
CA LEU A 120 -2.94 7.16 -11.17
C LEU A 120 -3.31 7.36 -9.69
N ALA A 121 -4.11 6.47 -9.11
CA ALA A 121 -4.64 6.58 -7.75
C ALA A 121 -4.74 5.21 -7.06
N ASP A 122 -4.49 5.18 -5.74
CA ASP A 122 -4.62 3.96 -4.93
C ASP A 122 -6.06 3.38 -4.96
N ASN A 123 -6.17 2.06 -4.75
CA ASN A 123 -7.43 1.28 -4.83
C ASN A 123 -8.64 1.90 -4.11
N ILE A 124 -8.45 2.52 -2.93
CA ILE A 124 -9.54 3.18 -2.18
C ILE A 124 -10.07 4.40 -2.94
N THR A 125 -9.15 5.14 -3.56
CA THR A 125 -9.46 6.35 -4.32
C THR A 125 -10.18 6.01 -5.61
N ALA A 126 -9.70 5.02 -6.35
CA ALA A 126 -10.39 4.50 -7.54
C ALA A 126 -11.81 4.00 -7.19
N THR A 127 -11.96 3.35 -6.04
CA THR A 127 -13.28 2.90 -5.53
C THR A 127 -14.19 4.08 -5.17
N LEU A 128 -13.69 5.11 -4.50
CA LEU A 128 -14.49 6.28 -4.11
C LEU A 128 -15.00 7.08 -5.32
N VAL A 129 -14.17 7.23 -6.35
CA VAL A 129 -14.61 7.82 -7.63
C VAL A 129 -15.64 6.93 -8.33
N SER A 130 -15.45 5.60 -8.29
CA SER A 130 -16.38 4.65 -8.90
C SER A 130 -17.74 4.61 -8.20
N ILE A 131 -17.78 4.80 -6.87
CA ILE A 131 -19.03 4.91 -6.09
C ILE A 131 -19.75 6.21 -6.41
N ALA A 132 -19.03 7.32 -6.64
CA ALA A 132 -19.65 8.57 -7.09
C ALA A 132 -20.29 8.48 -8.50
N MET A 133 -20.07 7.37 -9.22
CA MET A 133 -20.67 7.07 -10.52
C MET A 133 -22.04 6.37 -10.44
N VAL A 134 -22.42 5.85 -9.27
CA VAL A 134 -23.67 5.12 -9.00
C VAL A 134 -24.56 5.96 -8.09
#